data_AF-A0AAW0C9B8-F1
#
_entry.id   AF-A0AAW0C9B8-F1
#
_cell.length_a   1.000
_cell.length_b   1.000
_cell.length_c   1.000
_cell.angle_alpha   90.00
_cell.angle_beta   90.00
_cell.angle_gamma   90.00
#
_symmetry.space_group_name_H-M   'P 1'
#
loop_
_entity.id
_entity.type
_entity.pdbx_description
1 polymer ?
#
loop_
_entity_poly.entity_id
_entity_poly.type
_entity_poly.pdbx_seq_one_letter_code
_entity_poly.pdbx_strand_id
1 'polypeptide(L)'
;MADFNVVATRVYERLFTSKAYQAEKRRSEPDTVLCNNILYNRDTLMYWLFVTSIKAGNIGRIVLVLRVWMIMMRAPKTMPRYADAIFETLGRLQECPEYVRKFFLHNWLVNLTGKPYGFKEVDLLQEHQNFWLKAVYAAKGANASWEWLSMISVCIYTLREALRTVSKAFKTPMHGLKHTVPDMSNEIQQLANALRDEQVQEYIPDRPANQSVDPVRDLFHEGMRYGNKRSAFAKYREDEVVWINEGHVGQADADDENSGDDAVYMPLREDLEVDNEEPYELQDYLISLAVQACSET
;
A
#
# COMPACT_ATOMS: atom_id res chain seq x y z
N MET A 1 -24.38 -5.36 23.44
CA MET A 1 -23.37 -6.04 22.57
C MET A 1 -23.98 -7.14 21.72
N ALA A 2 -24.87 -8.00 22.26
CA ALA A 2 -25.53 -9.05 21.47
C ALA A 2 -26.28 -8.51 20.24
N ASP A 3 -27.08 -7.44 20.40
CA ASP A 3 -27.83 -6.85 19.29
C ASP A 3 -26.94 -6.25 18.20
N PHE A 4 -25.83 -5.60 18.59
CA PHE A 4 -24.86 -5.06 17.64
C PHE A 4 -24.23 -6.18 16.80
N ASN A 5 -23.81 -7.28 17.42
CA ASN A 5 -23.22 -8.40 16.70
C ASN A 5 -24.24 -9.04 15.74
N VAL A 6 -25.50 -9.17 16.15
CA VAL A 6 -26.57 -9.69 15.28
C VAL A 6 -26.78 -8.80 14.06
N VAL A 7 -26.83 -7.48 14.26
CA VAL A 7 -26.96 -6.52 13.15
C VAL A 7 -25.73 -6.55 12.26
N ALA A 8 -24.52 -6.55 12.82
CA ALA A 8 -23.27 -6.58 12.08
C ALA A 8 -23.14 -7.84 11.22
N THR A 9 -23.46 -9.02 11.78
CA THR A 9 -23.47 -10.28 11.02
C THR A 9 -24.48 -10.22 9.88
N ARG A 10 -25.68 -9.71 10.12
CA ARG A 10 -26.71 -9.56 9.07
C ARG A 10 -26.26 -8.62 7.96
N VAL A 11 -25.65 -7.48 8.30
CA VAL A 11 -25.11 -6.52 7.34
C VAL A 11 -23.98 -7.16 6.53
N TYR A 12 -23.04 -7.83 7.20
CA TYR A 12 -21.94 -8.52 6.55
C TYR A 12 -22.46 -9.56 5.54
N GLU A 13 -23.34 -10.46 5.98
CA GLU A 13 -23.88 -11.53 5.12
C GLU A 13 -24.62 -10.99 3.90
N ARG A 14 -25.34 -9.87 4.05
CA ARG A 14 -26.16 -9.28 2.99
C ARG A 14 -25.42 -8.32 2.06
N LEU A 15 -24.38 -7.64 2.53
CA LEU A 15 -23.76 -6.52 1.79
C LEU A 15 -22.27 -6.68 1.55
N PHE A 16 -21.58 -7.63 2.17
CA PHE A 16 -20.11 -7.76 2.11
C PHE A 16 -19.64 -9.12 1.62
N THR A 17 -20.53 -9.99 1.13
CA THR A 17 -20.15 -11.35 0.70
C THR A 17 -20.39 -11.59 -0.79
N SER A 18 -19.53 -12.43 -1.39
CA SER A 18 -19.76 -12.95 -2.74
C SER A 18 -21.08 -13.73 -2.83
N LYS A 19 -21.55 -14.34 -1.73
CA LYS A 19 -22.85 -15.02 -1.68
C LYS A 19 -24.00 -14.04 -1.89
N ALA A 20 -23.97 -12.88 -1.24
CA ALA A 20 -24.98 -11.83 -1.44
C ALA A 20 -24.98 -11.32 -2.87
N TYR A 21 -23.80 -11.00 -3.43
CA TYR A 21 -23.68 -10.56 -4.82
C TYR A 21 -24.28 -11.59 -5.80
N GLN A 22 -23.96 -12.87 -5.61
CA GLN A 22 -24.49 -13.93 -6.48
C GLN A 22 -26.00 -14.14 -6.29
N ALA A 23 -26.53 -13.96 -5.09
CA ALA A 23 -27.97 -14.04 -4.84
C ALA A 23 -28.72 -12.91 -5.55
N GLU A 24 -28.19 -11.68 -5.49
CA GLU A 24 -28.76 -10.51 -6.16
C GLU A 24 -28.69 -10.63 -7.69
N LYS A 25 -27.52 -11.02 -8.21
CA LYS A 25 -27.30 -11.23 -9.64
C LYS A 25 -28.18 -12.32 -10.26
N ARG A 26 -28.64 -13.29 -9.47
CA ARG A 26 -29.49 -14.42 -9.93
C ARG A 26 -30.99 -14.11 -9.87
N ARG A 27 -31.40 -12.92 -9.43
CA ARG A 27 -32.80 -12.50 -9.50
C ARG A 27 -33.28 -12.40 -10.95
N SER A 28 -34.59 -12.45 -11.15
CA SER A 28 -35.22 -12.19 -12.45
C SER A 28 -34.89 -10.78 -12.95
N GLU A 29 -34.93 -9.81 -12.05
CA GLU A 29 -34.64 -8.39 -12.28
C GLU A 29 -33.58 -7.96 -11.26
N PRO A 30 -32.28 -8.10 -11.60
CA PRO A 30 -31.19 -7.75 -10.71
C PRO A 30 -31.05 -6.22 -10.57
N ASP A 31 -30.82 -5.75 -9.35
CA ASP A 31 -30.46 -4.34 -9.10
C ASP A 31 -28.94 -4.16 -9.33
N THR A 32 -28.57 -3.52 -10.44
CA THR A 32 -27.17 -3.29 -10.82
C THR A 32 -26.45 -2.38 -9.82
N VAL A 33 -27.13 -1.36 -9.29
CA VAL A 33 -26.55 -0.46 -8.28
C VAL A 33 -26.25 -1.22 -7.00
N LEU A 34 -27.19 -2.04 -6.52
CA LEU A 34 -26.98 -2.88 -5.35
C LEU A 34 -25.86 -3.91 -5.59
N CYS A 35 -25.83 -4.56 -6.76
CA CYS A 35 -24.75 -5.48 -7.14
C CYS A 35 -23.36 -4.81 -7.03
N ASN A 36 -23.23 -3.61 -7.59
CA ASN A 36 -21.99 -2.84 -7.55
C ASN A 36 -21.63 -2.44 -6.11
N ASN A 37 -22.61 -2.04 -5.31
CA ASN A 37 -22.39 -1.68 -3.90
C ASN A 37 -21.90 -2.87 -3.07
N ILE A 38 -22.46 -4.07 -3.28
CA ILE A 38 -22.02 -5.30 -2.59
C ILE A 38 -20.56 -5.63 -2.93
N LEU A 39 -20.16 -5.52 -4.21
CA LEU A 39 -18.77 -5.75 -4.61
C LEU A 39 -17.84 -4.70 -4.01
N TYR A 40 -18.22 -3.42 -4.06
CA TYR A 40 -17.45 -2.33 -3.46
C TYR A 40 -17.22 -2.56 -1.96
N ASN A 41 -18.28 -2.88 -1.21
CA ASN A 41 -18.21 -3.14 0.23
C ASN A 41 -17.29 -4.32 0.55
N ARG A 42 -17.44 -5.45 -0.15
CA ARG A 42 -16.59 -6.64 0.01
C ARG A 42 -15.12 -6.32 -0.21
N ASP A 43 -14.80 -5.64 -1.31
CA ASP A 43 -13.42 -5.39 -1.72
C ASP A 43 -12.76 -4.31 -0.86
N THR A 44 -13.52 -3.29 -0.47
CA THR A 44 -13.08 -2.22 0.45
C THR A 44 -12.78 -2.77 1.84
N LEU A 45 -13.53 -3.78 2.30
CA LEU A 45 -13.25 -4.43 3.58
C LEU A 45 -11.88 -5.12 3.60
N MET A 46 -11.44 -5.69 2.46
CA MET A 46 -10.09 -6.26 2.33
C MET A 46 -9.01 -5.19 2.37
N TYR A 47 -9.25 -4.05 1.71
CA TYR A 47 -8.35 -2.89 1.78
C TYR A 47 -8.23 -2.35 3.22
N TRP A 48 -9.36 -2.18 3.91
CA TRP A 48 -9.37 -1.74 5.30
C TRP A 48 -8.64 -2.73 6.22
N LEU A 49 -8.83 -4.04 6.02
CA LEU A 49 -8.09 -5.08 6.74
C LEU A 49 -6.59 -4.99 6.47
N PHE A 50 -6.17 -4.71 5.23
CA PHE A 50 -4.76 -4.55 4.87
C PHE A 50 -4.12 -3.37 5.61
N VAL A 51 -4.70 -2.17 5.49
CA VAL A 51 -4.19 -0.93 6.11
C VAL A 51 -4.13 -1.05 7.63
N THR A 52 -5.19 -1.55 8.26
CA THR A 52 -5.22 -1.73 9.72
C THR A 52 -4.23 -2.80 10.19
N SER A 53 -3.97 -3.82 9.37
CA SER A 53 -2.98 -4.86 9.67
C SER A 53 -1.56 -4.35 9.56
N ILE A 54 -1.26 -3.46 8.59
CA ILE A 54 0.03 -2.75 8.50
C ILE A 54 0.26 -2.00 9.80
N LYS A 55 -0.66 -1.10 10.18
CA LYS A 55 -0.53 -0.30 11.40
C LYS A 55 -0.34 -1.19 12.64
N ALA A 56 -1.10 -2.27 12.74
CA ALA A 56 -1.00 -3.23 13.84
C ALA A 56 0.27 -4.11 13.84
N GLY A 57 1.12 -4.05 12.81
CA GLY A 57 2.29 -4.93 12.67
C GLY A 57 1.93 -6.39 12.36
N ASN A 58 0.72 -6.67 11.86
CA ASN A 58 0.24 -8.03 11.63
C ASN A 58 0.51 -8.51 10.21
N ILE A 59 1.75 -8.95 9.97
CA ILE A 59 2.18 -9.46 8.67
C ILE A 59 1.38 -10.68 8.19
N GLY A 60 0.90 -11.53 9.11
CA GLY A 60 0.09 -12.70 8.75
C GLY A 60 -1.21 -12.33 8.03
N ARG A 61 -1.91 -11.30 8.51
CA ARG A 61 -3.13 -10.80 7.86
C ARG A 61 -2.84 -10.15 6.52
N ILE A 62 -1.73 -9.41 6.41
CA ILE A 62 -1.28 -8.82 5.14
C ILE A 62 -1.07 -9.90 4.09
N VAL A 63 -0.33 -10.98 4.42
CA VAL A 63 -0.11 -12.11 3.52
C VAL A 63 -1.42 -12.76 3.07
N LEU A 64 -2.41 -12.88 3.97
CA LEU A 64 -3.74 -13.41 3.61
C LEU A 64 -4.46 -12.51 2.60
N VAL A 65 -4.44 -11.18 2.80
CA VAL A 65 -5.04 -10.23 1.85
C VAL A 65 -4.31 -10.27 0.50
N LEU A 66 -2.97 -10.31 0.51
CA LEU A 66 -2.16 -10.41 -0.71
C LEU A 66 -2.50 -11.67 -1.52
N ARG A 67 -2.78 -12.81 -0.88
CA ARG A 67 -3.26 -14.03 -1.58
C ARG A 67 -4.60 -13.81 -2.28
N VAL A 68 -5.52 -13.07 -1.66
CA VAL A 68 -6.81 -12.73 -2.28
C VAL A 68 -6.62 -11.76 -3.44
N TRP A 69 -5.81 -10.71 -3.25
CA TRP A 69 -5.50 -9.72 -4.28
C TRP A 69 -4.75 -10.32 -5.46
N MET A 70 -3.81 -11.25 -5.23
CA MET A 70 -3.16 -12.02 -6.28
C MET A 70 -4.20 -12.66 -7.20
N ILE A 71 -5.25 -13.29 -6.65
CA ILE A 71 -6.34 -13.87 -7.44
C ILE A 71 -7.09 -12.77 -8.19
N MET A 72 -7.52 -11.70 -7.51
CA MET A 72 -8.26 -10.59 -8.14
C MET A 72 -7.49 -9.93 -9.29
N MET A 73 -6.19 -9.72 -9.13
CA MET A 73 -5.30 -9.08 -10.10
C MET A 73 -5.06 -9.96 -11.34
N ARG A 74 -5.31 -11.28 -11.25
CA ARG A 74 -5.33 -12.19 -12.41
C ARG A 74 -6.58 -12.09 -13.27
N ALA A 75 -7.59 -11.34 -12.85
CA ALA A 75 -8.74 -11.07 -13.70
C ALA A 75 -8.27 -10.47 -15.05
N PRO A 76 -8.95 -10.80 -16.17
CA PRO A 76 -8.58 -10.26 -17.48
C PRO A 76 -8.55 -8.72 -17.49
N LYS A 77 -7.58 -8.11 -18.17
CA LYS A 77 -7.45 -6.64 -18.27
C LYS A 77 -7.36 -5.95 -16.90
N THR A 78 -6.66 -6.56 -15.94
CA THR A 78 -6.35 -5.97 -14.63
C THR A 78 -4.84 -5.83 -14.50
N MET A 79 -4.20 -6.52 -13.54
CA MET A 79 -2.84 -6.25 -13.10
C MET A 79 -2.03 -7.56 -13.02
N PRO A 80 -1.91 -8.31 -14.14
CA PRO A 80 -1.37 -9.67 -14.10
C PRO A 80 0.08 -9.74 -13.62
N ARG A 81 0.90 -8.71 -13.90
CA ARG A 81 2.31 -8.62 -13.47
C ARG A 81 2.43 -8.52 -11.94
N TYR A 82 1.56 -7.74 -11.30
CA TYR A 82 1.53 -7.67 -9.84
C TYR A 82 1.09 -9.00 -9.23
N ALA A 83 0.15 -9.69 -9.87
CA ALA A 83 -0.23 -11.03 -9.45
C ALA A 83 0.91 -12.06 -9.63
N ASP A 84 1.71 -11.98 -10.70
CA ASP A 84 2.93 -12.78 -10.88
C ASP A 84 3.91 -12.52 -9.73
N ALA A 85 4.24 -11.25 -9.47
CA ALA A 85 5.17 -10.86 -8.41
C ALA A 85 4.73 -11.35 -7.02
N ILE A 86 3.45 -11.20 -6.67
CA ILE A 86 2.92 -11.72 -5.40
C ILE A 86 2.97 -13.26 -5.36
N PHE A 87 2.61 -13.93 -6.46
CA PHE A 87 2.63 -15.39 -6.53
C PHE A 87 4.05 -15.94 -6.34
N GLU A 88 5.03 -15.40 -7.07
CA GLU A 88 6.43 -15.79 -6.98
C GLU A 88 6.99 -15.50 -5.58
N THR A 89 6.75 -14.31 -5.04
CA THR A 89 7.23 -13.92 -3.71
C THR A 89 6.67 -14.82 -2.61
N LEU A 90 5.35 -15.02 -2.59
CA LEU A 90 4.70 -15.86 -1.57
C LEU A 90 4.99 -17.35 -1.76
N GLY A 91 5.17 -17.80 -3.01
CA GLY A 91 5.59 -19.16 -3.35
C GLY A 91 6.97 -19.48 -2.79
N ARG A 92 7.96 -18.64 -3.11
CA ARG A 92 9.34 -18.76 -2.59
C ARG A 92 9.39 -18.76 -1.07
N LEU A 93 8.66 -17.85 -0.43
CA LEU A 93 8.59 -17.80 1.04
C LEU A 93 8.01 -19.08 1.65
N GLN A 94 7.10 -19.76 0.94
CA GLN A 94 6.51 -21.00 1.41
C GLN A 94 7.52 -22.16 1.39
N GLU A 95 8.43 -22.17 0.41
CA GLU A 95 9.51 -23.14 0.26
C GLU A 95 10.67 -22.91 1.23
N CYS A 96 10.89 -21.66 1.66
CA CYS A 96 11.92 -21.34 2.63
C CYS A 96 11.72 -22.06 3.98
N PRO A 97 12.81 -22.43 4.68
CA PRO A 97 12.75 -22.88 6.07
C PRO A 97 12.00 -21.88 6.94
N GLU A 98 11.27 -22.38 7.94
CA GLU A 98 10.38 -21.54 8.77
C GLU A 98 11.10 -20.35 9.40
N TYR A 99 12.36 -20.52 9.83
CA TYR A 99 13.14 -19.45 10.43
C TYR A 99 13.46 -18.33 9.43
N VAL A 100 13.82 -18.66 8.18
CA VAL A 100 14.09 -17.69 7.10
C VAL A 100 12.81 -16.97 6.72
N ARG A 101 11.72 -17.71 6.54
CA ARG A 101 10.40 -17.13 6.23
C ARG A 101 9.98 -16.15 7.33
N LYS A 102 10.12 -16.53 8.60
CA LYS A 102 9.82 -15.63 9.73
C LYS A 102 10.72 -14.40 9.68
N PHE A 103 12.03 -14.56 9.51
CA PHE A 103 12.96 -13.44 9.44
C PHE A 103 12.54 -12.46 8.33
N PHE A 104 12.31 -12.93 7.11
CA PHE A 104 11.91 -12.09 5.99
C PHE A 104 10.58 -11.36 6.26
N LEU A 105 9.55 -12.08 6.71
CA LEU A 105 8.24 -11.49 6.99
C LEU A 105 8.26 -10.46 8.13
N HIS A 106 9.11 -10.65 9.16
CA HIS A 106 9.24 -9.65 10.23
C HIS A 106 9.95 -8.37 9.78
N ASN A 107 10.67 -8.39 8.66
CA ASN A 107 11.34 -7.22 8.09
C ASN A 107 10.48 -6.46 7.07
N TRP A 108 9.28 -6.93 6.73
CA TRP A 108 8.36 -6.19 5.84
C TRP A 108 7.72 -4.98 6.49
N LEU A 109 7.60 -5.01 7.82
CA LEU A 109 7.01 -3.93 8.60
C LEU A 109 8.04 -3.43 9.61
N VAL A 110 8.05 -2.11 9.79
CA VAL A 110 8.96 -1.43 10.71
C VAL A 110 8.18 -0.46 11.59
N ASN A 111 8.57 -0.36 12.85
CA ASN A 111 8.02 0.60 13.80
C ASN A 111 9.16 1.32 14.52
N LEU A 112 9.53 2.49 14.01
CA LEU A 112 10.62 3.30 14.57
C LEU A 112 10.20 4.07 15.82
N THR A 113 8.90 4.32 16.01
CA THR A 113 8.39 5.11 17.15
C THR A 113 8.16 4.27 18.39
N GLY A 114 8.05 2.95 18.25
CA GLY A 114 7.70 2.01 19.31
C GLY A 114 6.24 2.12 19.78
N LYS A 115 5.43 2.97 19.14
CA LYS A 115 4.04 3.20 19.54
C LYS A 115 3.12 2.07 19.04
N PRO A 116 2.08 1.71 19.80
CA PRO A 116 1.03 0.84 19.29
C PRO A 116 0.43 1.42 18.01
N TYR A 117 0.17 0.57 17.03
CA TYR A 117 -0.35 0.95 15.71
C TYR A 117 0.58 1.85 14.85
N GLY A 118 1.85 2.00 15.24
CA GLY A 118 2.86 2.81 14.54
C GLY A 118 3.69 2.07 13.49
N PHE A 119 3.33 0.83 13.13
CA PHE A 119 4.03 0.10 12.08
C PHE A 119 3.74 0.68 10.69
N LYS A 120 4.73 0.57 9.81
CA LYS A 120 4.68 0.94 8.39
C LYS A 120 5.38 -0.11 7.56
N GLU A 121 5.08 -0.15 6.28
CA GLU A 121 5.86 -0.88 5.29
C GLU A 121 7.32 -0.40 5.26
N VAL A 122 8.24 -1.36 5.19
CA VAL A 122 9.69 -1.08 5.10
C VAL A 122 10.04 -0.31 3.83
N ASP A 123 9.27 -0.53 2.76
CA ASP A 123 9.44 0.14 1.48
C ASP A 123 9.22 1.65 1.61
N LEU A 124 8.14 2.09 2.28
CA LEU A 124 7.92 3.50 2.59
C LEU A 124 9.04 4.09 3.46
N LEU A 125 9.61 3.31 4.38
CA LEU A 125 10.78 3.76 5.13
C LEU A 125 11.98 3.97 4.22
N GLN A 126 12.20 3.07 3.25
CA GLN A 126 13.27 3.18 2.28
C GLN A 126 13.06 4.38 1.33
N GLU A 127 11.83 4.65 0.90
CA GLU A 127 11.48 5.84 0.14
C GLU A 127 11.81 7.13 0.91
N HIS A 128 11.47 7.20 2.20
CA HIS A 128 11.88 8.32 3.04
C HIS A 128 13.40 8.46 3.12
N GLN A 129 14.15 7.36 3.27
CA GLN A 129 15.62 7.43 3.28
C GLN A 129 16.18 7.94 1.95
N ASN A 130 15.63 7.45 0.84
CA ASN A 130 16.01 7.89 -0.50
C ASN A 130 15.75 9.39 -0.70
N PHE A 131 14.61 9.90 -0.20
CA PHE A 131 14.31 11.32 -0.22
C PHE A 131 15.36 12.13 0.54
N TRP A 132 15.65 11.78 1.80
CA TRP A 132 16.65 12.49 2.60
C TRP A 132 18.04 12.47 1.96
N LEU A 133 18.42 11.33 1.40
CA LEU A 133 19.70 11.16 0.73
C LEU A 133 19.80 12.05 -0.51
N LYS A 134 18.79 12.03 -1.39
CA LYS A 134 18.82 12.73 -2.68
C LYS A 134 18.51 14.21 -2.57
N ALA A 135 17.55 14.59 -1.74
CA ALA A 135 17.03 15.96 -1.69
C ALA A 135 17.76 16.85 -0.68
N VAL A 136 18.23 16.29 0.44
CA VAL A 136 18.75 17.08 1.56
C VAL A 136 20.24 16.92 1.75
N TYR A 137 20.75 15.68 1.74
CA TYR A 137 22.12 15.37 2.08
C TYR A 137 23.04 15.07 0.88
N ALA A 138 22.50 15.14 -0.33
CA ALA A 138 23.29 15.02 -1.55
C ALA A 138 24.33 16.15 -1.60
N ALA A 139 25.59 15.78 -1.80
CA ALA A 139 26.62 16.77 -2.07
C ALA A 139 26.37 17.42 -3.44
N LYS A 140 26.66 18.72 -3.54
CA LYS A 140 26.50 19.49 -4.79
C LYS A 140 27.84 19.66 -5.50
N GLY A 141 27.81 19.74 -6.83
CA GLY A 141 28.97 20.01 -7.67
C GLY A 141 30.01 18.90 -7.64
N ALA A 142 31.30 19.26 -7.67
CA ALA A 142 32.42 18.31 -7.79
C ALA A 142 32.59 17.33 -6.62
N ASN A 143 31.85 17.52 -5.51
CA ASN A 143 31.86 16.64 -4.35
C ASN A 143 30.73 15.61 -4.36
N ALA A 144 29.87 15.59 -5.39
CA ALA A 144 28.84 14.58 -5.57
C ALA A 144 29.50 13.25 -5.97
N SER A 145 29.84 12.43 -4.97
CA SER A 145 30.47 11.12 -5.18
C SER A 145 29.70 10.00 -4.49
N TRP A 146 29.87 8.77 -4.98
CA TRP A 146 29.27 7.57 -4.37
C TRP A 146 29.81 7.31 -2.96
N GLU A 147 31.08 7.64 -2.70
CA GLU A 147 31.69 7.54 -1.38
C GLU A 147 31.02 8.49 -0.39
N TRP A 148 30.70 9.72 -0.82
CA TRP A 148 29.93 10.65 -0.01
C TRP A 148 28.53 10.12 0.28
N LEU A 149 27.80 9.66 -0.75
CA LEU A 149 26.45 9.12 -0.60
C LEU A 149 26.41 7.91 0.34
N SER A 150 27.38 6.99 0.20
CA SER A 150 27.51 5.82 1.07
C SER A 150 27.75 6.24 2.52
N MET A 151 28.71 7.13 2.78
CA MET A 151 29.01 7.62 4.12
C MET A 151 27.83 8.36 4.76
N ILE A 152 27.18 9.25 4.01
CA ILE A 152 26.12 10.10 4.56
C ILE A 152 24.83 9.31 4.80
N SER A 153 24.53 8.29 3.97
CA SER A 153 23.32 7.45 4.09
C SER A 153 23.19 6.78 5.45
N VAL A 154 24.30 6.25 5.99
CA VAL A 154 24.35 5.60 7.31
C VAL A 154 24.16 6.61 8.45
N CYS A 155 24.48 7.88 8.19
CA CYS A 155 24.40 8.97 9.18
C CYS A 155 23.03 9.67 9.20
N ILE A 156 22.13 9.42 8.23
CA ILE A 156 20.89 10.19 8.05
C ILE A 156 20.05 10.26 9.33
N TYR A 157 19.84 9.13 10.02
CA TYR A 157 19.05 9.12 11.25
C TYR A 157 19.65 10.00 12.35
N THR A 158 20.95 9.92 12.57
CA THR A 158 21.66 10.72 13.58
C THR A 158 21.63 12.20 13.22
N LEU A 159 21.84 12.54 11.95
CA LEU A 159 21.79 13.92 11.45
C LEU A 159 20.39 14.52 11.60
N ARG A 160 19.34 13.73 11.32
CA ARG A 160 17.95 14.13 11.54
C ARG A 160 17.66 14.42 13.00
N GLU A 161 18.15 13.57 13.91
CA GLU A 161 17.95 13.77 15.35
C GLU A 161 18.72 14.99 15.89
N ALA A 162 19.93 15.23 15.37
CA ALA A 162 20.70 16.43 15.66
C ALA A 162 19.97 17.70 15.20
N LEU A 163 19.43 17.71 13.98
CA LEU A 163 18.63 18.82 13.45
C LEU A 163 17.41 19.10 14.34
N ARG A 164 16.66 18.07 14.74
CA ARG A 164 15.51 18.21 15.66
C ARG A 164 15.93 18.79 17.00
N THR A 165 17.04 18.32 17.56
CA THR A 165 17.56 18.78 18.85
C THR A 165 17.92 20.28 18.80
N VAL A 166 18.62 20.70 17.74
CA VAL A 166 18.98 22.09 17.50
C VAL A 166 17.72 22.95 17.35
N SER A 167 16.79 22.58 16.46
CA SER A 167 15.55 23.32 16.26
C SER A 167 14.75 23.50 17.56
N LYS A 168 14.64 22.44 18.36
CA LYS A 168 13.98 22.49 19.68
C LYS A 168 14.68 23.42 20.65
N ALA A 169 16.01 23.42 20.68
CA ALA A 169 16.80 24.26 21.57
C ALA A 169 16.67 25.76 21.23
N PHE A 170 16.67 26.10 19.94
CA PHE A 170 16.56 27.49 19.49
C PHE A 170 15.13 28.04 19.52
N LYS A 171 14.13 27.22 19.87
CA LYS A 171 12.69 27.58 19.82
C LYS A 171 12.29 28.23 18.50
N THR A 172 13.05 28.00 17.44
CA THR A 172 12.62 28.27 16.08
C THR A 172 11.46 27.31 15.91
N PRO A 173 10.21 27.78 15.91
CA PRO A 173 9.10 26.88 15.71
C PRO A 173 9.32 26.37 14.30
N MET A 174 9.71 25.11 14.23
CA MET A 174 9.42 24.33 13.06
C MET A 174 7.87 24.39 13.05
N HIS A 175 7.33 25.24 12.16
CA HIS A 175 5.94 25.70 12.20
C HIS A 175 5.07 24.67 11.49
N GLY A 176 4.20 23.96 12.23
CA GLY A 176 3.19 23.08 11.62
C GLY A 176 2.85 21.79 12.37
N LEU A 177 3.05 21.74 13.70
CA LEU A 177 3.04 20.50 14.50
C LEU A 177 1.75 19.69 14.55
N LYS A 178 0.66 20.13 13.91
CA LYS A 178 -0.60 19.40 13.87
C LYS A 178 -1.25 19.66 12.53
N HIS A 179 -1.13 18.71 11.60
CA HIS A 179 -2.28 18.42 10.75
C HIS A 179 -3.40 18.06 11.73
N THR A 180 -4.19 19.06 12.12
CA THR A 180 -5.43 18.82 12.84
C THR A 180 -6.23 18.00 11.86
N VAL A 181 -6.43 16.71 12.17
CA VAL A 181 -7.34 15.88 11.39
C VAL A 181 -8.66 16.66 11.40
N PRO A 182 -9.11 17.19 10.25
CA PRO A 182 -10.32 17.98 10.22
C PRO A 182 -11.45 17.10 10.75
N ASP A 183 -12.35 17.69 11.53
CA ASP A 183 -13.51 16.96 12.01
C ASP A 183 -14.40 16.60 10.82
N MET A 184 -14.32 15.34 10.39
CA MET A 184 -15.06 14.81 9.24
C MET A 184 -16.50 14.43 9.60
N SER A 185 -16.98 14.77 10.80
CA SER A 185 -18.31 14.36 11.26
C SER A 185 -19.43 14.82 10.33
N ASN A 186 -19.32 16.04 9.80
CA ASN A 186 -20.31 16.61 8.88
C ASN A 186 -20.32 15.87 7.53
N GLU A 187 -19.15 15.57 6.98
CA GLU A 187 -18.96 14.86 5.71
C GLU A 187 -19.46 13.41 5.83
N ILE A 188 -19.14 12.74 6.93
CA ILE A 188 -19.64 11.40 7.24
C ILE A 188 -21.17 11.43 7.35
N GLN A 189 -21.75 12.44 7.99
CA GLN A 189 -23.19 12.56 8.15
C GLN A 189 -23.90 12.89 6.82
N GLN A 190 -23.31 13.74 5.98
CA GLN A 190 -23.78 14.01 4.62
C GLN A 190 -23.76 12.74 3.77
N LEU A 191 -22.64 11.99 3.79
CA LEU A 191 -22.53 10.72 3.08
C LEU A 191 -23.55 9.70 3.58
N ALA A 192 -23.73 9.58 4.90
CA ALA A 192 -24.69 8.67 5.51
C ALA A 192 -26.15 9.02 5.12
N ASN A 193 -26.48 10.31 5.04
CA ASN A 193 -27.78 10.76 4.57
C ASN A 193 -27.95 10.44 3.08
N ALA A 194 -26.97 10.75 2.23
CA ALA A 194 -27.02 10.42 0.81
C ALA A 194 -27.18 8.91 0.56
N LEU A 195 -26.44 8.06 1.28
CA LEU A 195 -26.58 6.60 1.17
C LEU A 195 -27.98 6.11 1.59
N ARG A 196 -28.61 6.78 2.57
CA ARG A 196 -29.97 6.47 3.02
C ARG A 196 -31.01 6.93 2.01
N ASP A 197 -30.89 8.16 1.51
CA ASP A 197 -31.84 8.76 0.58
C ASP A 197 -31.83 8.02 -0.77
N GLU A 198 -30.65 7.63 -1.25
CA GLU A 198 -30.47 6.87 -2.49
C GLU A 198 -30.73 5.36 -2.32
N GLN A 199 -30.88 4.88 -1.07
CA GLN A 199 -31.17 3.49 -0.73
C GLN A 199 -30.27 2.47 -1.46
N VAL A 200 -28.99 2.79 -1.69
CA VAL A 200 -28.07 1.99 -2.53
C VAL A 200 -27.68 0.63 -1.92
N GLN A 201 -28.02 0.41 -0.65
CA GLN A 201 -27.80 -0.82 0.11
C GLN A 201 -29.07 -1.67 0.24
N GLU A 202 -30.16 -1.28 -0.42
CA GLU A 202 -31.43 -2.01 -0.44
C GLU A 202 -31.79 -2.41 -1.87
N TYR A 203 -32.50 -3.52 -2.01
CA TYR A 203 -32.99 -3.96 -3.31
C TYR A 203 -34.19 -3.11 -3.72
N ILE A 204 -34.08 -2.45 -4.88
CA ILE A 204 -35.19 -1.70 -5.47
C ILE A 204 -35.51 -2.30 -6.84
N PRO A 205 -36.71 -2.88 -7.02
CA PRO A 205 -37.13 -3.37 -8.33
C PRO A 205 -37.18 -2.19 -9.31
N ASP A 206 -36.69 -2.41 -10.54
CA ASP A 206 -36.68 -1.43 -11.62
C ASP A 206 -36.08 -0.05 -11.26
N ARG A 207 -35.05 -0.04 -10.40
CA ARG A 207 -34.32 1.20 -10.04
C ARG A 207 -33.93 1.97 -11.32
N PRO A 208 -34.37 3.23 -11.50
CA PRO A 208 -34.09 4.00 -12.72
C PRO A 208 -32.59 4.13 -13.03
N ALA A 209 -31.76 4.25 -11.99
CA ALA A 209 -30.31 4.32 -12.10
C ALA A 209 -29.66 3.05 -12.69
N ASN A 210 -30.35 1.91 -12.76
CA ASN A 210 -29.83 0.72 -13.43
C ASN A 210 -29.59 0.93 -14.92
N GLN A 211 -30.26 1.92 -15.53
CA GLN A 211 -30.08 2.25 -16.96
C GLN A 211 -28.84 3.12 -17.20
N SER A 212 -28.34 3.81 -16.18
CA SER A 212 -27.21 4.74 -16.28
C SER A 212 -25.91 4.20 -15.67
N VAL A 213 -25.97 3.05 -14.97
CA VAL A 213 -24.82 2.47 -14.26
C VAL A 213 -24.36 1.19 -14.94
N ASP A 214 -23.08 1.15 -15.29
CA ASP A 214 -22.45 -0.05 -15.83
C ASP A 214 -22.20 -1.10 -14.73
N PRO A 215 -22.41 -2.40 -15.02
CA PRO A 215 -22.12 -3.46 -14.07
C PRO A 215 -20.61 -3.60 -13.83
N VAL A 216 -20.21 -3.58 -12.56
CA VAL A 216 -18.83 -3.80 -12.14
C VAL A 216 -18.49 -5.29 -12.22
N ARG A 217 -17.27 -5.58 -12.65
CA ARG A 217 -16.72 -6.94 -12.75
C ARG A 217 -16.35 -7.47 -11.37
N ASP A 218 -16.77 -8.71 -11.07
CA ASP A 218 -16.30 -9.42 -9.89
C ASP A 218 -14.89 -9.97 -10.15
N LEU A 219 -13.88 -9.15 -9.86
CA LEU A 219 -12.46 -9.47 -10.10
C LEU A 219 -12.05 -10.76 -9.40
N PHE A 220 -12.57 -11.02 -8.20
CA PHE A 220 -12.27 -12.25 -7.47
C PHE A 220 -12.78 -13.48 -8.23
N HIS A 221 -14.03 -13.46 -8.68
CA HIS A 221 -14.59 -14.56 -9.47
C HIS A 221 -13.91 -14.74 -10.82
N GLU A 222 -13.65 -13.65 -11.56
CA GLU A 222 -12.95 -13.71 -12.85
C GLU A 222 -11.52 -14.23 -12.70
N GLY A 223 -10.81 -13.79 -11.65
CA GLY A 223 -9.47 -14.25 -11.30
C GLY A 223 -9.43 -15.73 -10.93
N MET A 224 -10.38 -16.23 -10.14
CA MET A 224 -10.49 -17.66 -9.83
C MET A 224 -10.67 -18.51 -11.09
N ARG A 225 -11.42 -18.02 -12.08
CA ARG A 225 -11.57 -18.73 -13.36
C ARG A 225 -10.27 -18.78 -14.16
N TYR A 226 -9.33 -17.87 -13.95
CA TYR A 226 -8.05 -17.86 -14.66
C TYR A 226 -7.17 -19.06 -14.27
N GLY A 227 -7.03 -19.34 -12.98
CA GLY A 227 -6.16 -20.42 -12.49
C GLY A 227 -6.51 -21.81 -13.03
N ASN A 228 -7.76 -22.04 -13.41
CA ASN A 228 -8.24 -23.31 -13.97
C ASN A 228 -8.12 -23.39 -15.52
N LYS A 229 -7.57 -22.37 -16.19
CA LYS A 229 -7.43 -22.38 -17.65
C LYS A 229 -6.18 -23.14 -18.07
N ARG A 230 -6.28 -23.94 -19.14
CA ARG A 230 -5.12 -24.60 -19.77
C ARG A 230 -4.02 -23.59 -20.16
N SER A 231 -4.39 -22.38 -20.56
CA SER A 231 -3.45 -21.32 -20.89
C SER A 231 -2.69 -20.75 -19.69
N ALA A 232 -3.22 -20.86 -18.47
CA ALA A 232 -2.50 -20.50 -17.26
C ALA A 232 -1.43 -21.56 -16.95
N PHE A 233 -1.80 -22.84 -16.98
CA PHE A 233 -0.85 -23.95 -16.80
C PHE A 233 0.26 -23.96 -17.86
N ALA A 234 -0.06 -23.65 -19.12
CA ALA A 234 0.94 -23.59 -20.19
C ALA A 234 1.98 -22.46 -20.00
N LYS A 235 1.67 -21.45 -19.19
CA LYS A 235 2.58 -20.34 -18.87
C LYS A 235 3.35 -20.56 -17.57
N TYR A 236 2.92 -21.51 -16.75
CA TYR A 236 3.64 -21.85 -15.53
C TYR A 236 5.04 -22.32 -15.89
N ARG A 237 6.03 -21.78 -15.18
CA ARG A 237 7.42 -22.22 -15.24
C ARG A 237 7.79 -22.67 -13.84
N GLU A 238 8.46 -23.82 -13.75
CA GLU A 238 9.07 -24.22 -12.49
C GLU A 238 10.18 -23.24 -12.15
N ASP A 239 10.29 -22.89 -10.88
CA ASP A 239 11.40 -22.06 -10.41
C ASP A 239 12.64 -22.95 -10.34
N GLU A 240 13.56 -22.78 -11.29
CA GLU A 240 14.82 -23.51 -11.35
C GLU A 240 15.88 -22.94 -10.37
N VAL A 241 15.53 -21.88 -9.64
CA VAL A 241 16.47 -21.20 -8.72
C VAL A 241 16.77 -22.10 -7.52
N VAL A 242 18.00 -22.61 -7.48
CA VAL A 242 18.54 -23.33 -6.33
C VAL A 242 19.21 -22.33 -5.39
N TRP A 243 18.65 -22.17 -4.18
CA TRP A 243 19.27 -21.37 -3.14
C TRP A 243 20.53 -22.06 -2.61
N ILE A 244 21.70 -21.52 -2.92
CA ILE A 244 22.98 -21.95 -2.38
C ILE A 244 23.37 -20.96 -1.29
N ASN A 245 23.55 -21.43 -0.05
CA ASN A 245 24.09 -20.60 1.02
C ASN A 245 25.61 -20.54 0.87
N GLU A 246 26.11 -19.45 0.30
CA GLU A 246 27.55 -19.22 0.13
C GLU A 246 28.25 -18.73 1.41
N GLY A 247 27.51 -18.56 2.52
CA GLY A 247 28.05 -18.02 3.76
C GLY A 247 28.38 -16.52 3.64
N HIS A 248 29.40 -16.06 4.36
CA HIS A 248 29.91 -14.70 4.20
C HIS A 248 30.72 -14.62 2.91
N VAL A 249 30.08 -14.23 1.82
CA VAL A 249 30.78 -13.75 0.62
C VAL A 249 31.33 -12.37 0.95
N GLY A 250 32.60 -12.09 0.64
CA GLY A 250 33.22 -10.78 0.89
C GLY A 250 32.42 -9.64 0.28
N GLN A 251 32.79 -8.40 0.61
CA GLN A 251 32.13 -7.17 0.18
C GLN A 251 31.77 -7.24 -1.31
N ALA A 252 30.47 -7.20 -1.63
CA ALA A 252 30.02 -7.17 -3.02
C ALA A 252 30.51 -5.85 -3.63
N ASP A 253 31.37 -5.93 -4.65
CA ASP A 253 31.67 -4.80 -5.49
C ASP A 253 30.34 -4.39 -6.16
N ALA A 254 29.95 -3.13 -6.00
CA ALA A 254 28.72 -2.63 -6.59
C ALA A 254 28.87 -2.65 -8.12
N ASP A 255 28.24 -3.61 -8.78
CA ASP A 255 28.19 -3.65 -10.23
C ASP A 255 27.48 -2.40 -10.76
N ASP A 256 28.17 -1.70 -11.66
CA ASP A 256 27.75 -0.47 -12.34
C ASP A 256 26.70 -0.79 -13.41
N GLU A 257 25.50 -1.20 -13.01
CA GLU A 257 24.35 -1.34 -13.91
C GLU A 257 23.73 0.03 -14.20
N ASN A 258 24.47 0.88 -14.92
CA ASN A 258 23.91 2.08 -15.52
C ASN A 258 23.21 1.73 -16.85
N SER A 259 21.95 1.30 -16.79
CA SER A 259 21.05 1.29 -17.96
C SER A 259 19.60 1.65 -17.58
N GLY A 260 19.42 2.62 -16.68
CA GLY A 260 18.14 3.26 -16.43
C GLY A 260 18.11 4.64 -17.09
N ASP A 261 17.01 4.98 -17.76
CA ASP A 261 16.75 6.32 -18.32
C ASP A 261 17.18 7.41 -17.31
N ASP A 262 17.99 8.38 -17.76
CA ASP A 262 18.35 9.63 -17.06
C ASP A 262 17.12 10.55 -16.91
N ALA A 263 16.00 10.00 -16.43
CA ALA A 263 14.86 10.80 -16.03
C ALA A 263 15.25 11.52 -14.74
N VAL A 264 15.41 12.84 -14.83
CA VAL A 264 15.53 13.72 -13.67
C VAL A 264 14.37 13.40 -12.73
N TYR A 265 14.67 12.70 -11.64
CA TYR A 265 13.68 12.35 -10.62
C TYR A 265 13.13 13.65 -10.04
N MET A 266 11.88 13.96 -10.37
CA MET A 266 11.15 15.05 -9.74
C MET A 266 10.44 14.48 -8.51
N PRO A 267 10.79 14.92 -7.29
CA PRO A 267 10.10 14.49 -6.08
C PRO A 267 8.61 14.80 -6.18
N LEU A 268 7.76 13.78 -6.07
CA LEU A 268 6.31 13.95 -6.03
C LEU A 268 5.85 14.11 -4.58
N ARG A 269 4.68 14.71 -4.38
CA ARG A 269 4.04 14.83 -3.06
C ARG A 269 3.68 13.47 -2.44
N GLU A 270 3.57 12.43 -3.27
CA GLU A 270 3.26 11.05 -2.89
C GLU A 270 4.49 10.31 -2.33
N ASP A 271 5.71 10.58 -2.86
CA ASP A 271 7.01 10.14 -2.28
C ASP A 271 7.30 10.73 -0.88
N LEU A 272 6.32 11.50 -0.43
CA LEU A 272 6.34 12.51 0.58
C LEU A 272 5.03 12.48 1.35
N GLU A 273 4.19 11.44 1.22
CA GLU A 273 3.08 11.19 2.14
C GLU A 273 3.66 10.95 3.54
N VAL A 274 3.88 12.08 4.20
CA VAL A 274 4.52 12.13 5.50
C VAL A 274 3.60 11.50 6.50
N ASP A 275 4.19 10.59 7.23
CA ASP A 275 3.69 10.12 8.50
C ASP A 275 3.09 11.24 9.35
N ASN A 276 1.81 11.12 9.69
CA ASN A 276 1.20 11.98 10.71
C ASN A 276 1.95 11.96 12.05
N GLU A 277 2.83 10.96 12.29
CA GLU A 277 3.72 10.90 13.47
C GLU A 277 5.13 11.54 13.26
N GLU A 278 5.53 11.90 12.04
CA GLU A 278 6.77 12.65 11.73
C GLU A 278 6.53 13.82 10.75
N PRO A 279 5.66 14.81 11.07
CA PRO A 279 5.42 15.94 10.17
C PRO A 279 6.72 16.69 9.84
N TYR A 280 7.06 16.78 8.56
CA TYR A 280 8.25 17.48 8.07
C TYR A 280 7.86 18.88 7.60
N GLU A 281 7.93 19.85 8.50
CA GLU A 281 7.44 21.22 8.24
C GLU A 281 8.32 22.02 7.25
N LEU A 282 9.53 21.54 6.96
CA LEU A 282 10.39 22.07 5.90
C LEU A 282 10.23 21.33 4.58
N GLN A 283 9.31 20.36 4.48
CA GLN A 283 9.19 19.54 3.28
C GLN A 283 8.94 20.37 2.03
N ASP A 284 7.98 21.29 2.03
CA ASP A 284 7.74 22.18 0.88
C ASP A 284 8.96 23.06 0.57
N TYR A 285 9.68 23.51 1.60
CA TYR A 285 10.92 24.27 1.44
C TYR A 285 12.07 23.43 0.89
N LEU A 286 12.25 22.20 1.37
CA LEU A 286 13.26 21.23 0.95
C LEU A 286 12.96 20.71 -0.46
N ILE A 287 11.69 20.49 -0.80
CA ILE A 287 11.23 20.22 -2.17
C ILE A 287 11.58 21.43 -3.04
N SER A 288 11.24 22.65 -2.63
CA SER A 288 11.52 23.84 -3.44
C SER A 288 13.04 24.02 -3.67
N LEU A 289 13.86 23.77 -2.64
CA LEU A 289 15.32 23.75 -2.73
C LEU A 289 15.86 22.62 -3.60
N ALA A 290 15.28 21.42 -3.51
CA ALA A 290 15.69 20.26 -4.29
C ALA A 290 15.33 20.44 -5.77
N VAL A 291 14.12 20.95 -6.06
CA VAL A 291 13.66 21.31 -7.41
C VAL A 291 14.55 22.42 -7.99
N GLN A 292 14.88 23.44 -7.20
CA GLN A 292 15.79 24.51 -7.62
C GLN A 292 17.20 23.98 -7.89
N ALA A 293 17.70 23.05 -7.07
CA ALA A 293 18.99 22.39 -7.28
C ALA A 293 19.02 21.49 -8.53
N CYS A 294 17.90 20.84 -8.89
CA CYS A 294 17.77 20.06 -10.12
C CYS A 294 17.61 20.92 -11.39
N SER A 295 17.20 22.19 -11.24
CA SER A 295 17.08 23.14 -12.36
C SER A 295 18.38 23.91 -12.68
N GLU A 296 19.38 23.82 -11.79
CA GLU A 296 20.68 24.49 -11.91
C GLU A 296 21.80 23.55 -12.42
N THR A 297 21.46 22.30 -12.75
CA THR A 297 22.30 21.33 -13.50
C THR A 297 21.95 21.33 -14.98
#